data_AF-A0A355FVE7-F1
#
_entry.id   AF-A0A355FVE7-F1
#
_cell.length_a   1.000
_cell.length_b   1.000
_cell.length_c   1.000
_cell.angle_alpha   90.00
_cell.angle_beta   90.00
_cell.angle_gamma   90.00
#
_symmetry.space_group_name_H-M   'P 1'
#
loop_
_entity.id
_entity.type
_entity.pdbx_description
1 polymer ?
#
loop_
_entity_poly.entity_id
_entity_poly.type
_entity_poly.pdbx_seq_one_letter_code
_entity_poly.pdbx_strand_id
1 'polypeptide(L)'
;MAGTAWGQNKASLQRERDAIEAKIATTEKLLNQTASSKQDAVAQLRLINERMNLREQLIRHHESEIRSLQRSMSNTDSEIRSLEGHIAALKDEYGRMIQAAFKQSLSQNPWMYLFAAEDFTQAVIRFQLLQSYSTLRKEHVEQIESSQVVLAENRQSMESKRAEREDVLA
;
A
#
# COMPACT_ATOMS: atom_id res chain seq x y z
N MET A 1 16.06 0.40 7.48
CA MET A 1 16.75 0.72 6.22
C MET A 1 16.46 -0.34 5.15
N ALA A 2 15.21 -0.43 4.66
CA ALA A 2 14.80 -1.45 3.67
C ALA A 2 14.21 -0.86 2.36
N GLY A 3 14.35 0.46 2.15
CA GLY A 3 13.76 1.15 1.00
C GLY A 3 14.65 1.24 -0.25
N THR A 4 15.94 0.93 -0.18
CA THR A 4 16.90 1.21 -1.27
C THR A 4 17.02 0.09 -2.31
N ALA A 5 16.85 -1.17 -1.92
CA ALA A 5 17.01 -2.32 -2.83
C ALA A 5 15.87 -2.43 -3.87
N TRP A 6 14.64 -2.09 -3.48
CA TRP A 6 13.45 -2.16 -4.35
C TRP A 6 13.42 -1.01 -5.36
N GLY A 7 13.85 0.19 -4.95
CA GLY A 7 13.97 1.35 -5.84
C GLY A 7 15.06 1.19 -6.91
N GLN A 8 16.19 0.54 -6.56
CA GLN A 8 17.23 0.23 -7.55
C GLN A 8 16.74 -0.74 -8.63
N ASN A 9 15.96 -1.75 -8.27
CA ASN A 9 15.45 -2.75 -9.22
C ASN A 9 14.40 -2.17 -10.19
N LYS A 10 13.49 -1.32 -9.70
CA LYS A 10 12.50 -0.65 -10.57
C LYS A 10 13.17 0.29 -11.58
N ALA A 11 14.15 1.08 -11.13
CA ALA A 11 14.85 2.02 -11.99
C ALA A 11 15.73 1.33 -13.05
N SER A 12 16.32 0.18 -12.74
CA SER A 12 17.07 -0.61 -13.74
C SER A 12 16.15 -1.22 -14.78
N LEU A 13 15.01 -1.77 -14.36
CA LEU A 13 13.99 -2.33 -15.26
C LEU A 13 13.46 -1.25 -16.23
N GLN A 14 13.12 -0.07 -15.71
CA GLN A 14 12.67 1.06 -16.54
C GLN A 14 13.68 1.40 -17.65
N ARG A 15 14.97 1.53 -17.30
CA ARG A 15 16.02 1.88 -18.28
C ARG A 15 16.21 0.80 -19.34
N GLU A 16 16.09 -0.47 -18.94
CA GLU A 16 16.22 -1.60 -19.86
C GLU A 16 15.05 -1.61 -20.87
N ARG A 17 13.82 -1.37 -20.39
CA ARG A 17 12.64 -1.23 -21.25
C ARG A 17 12.79 -0.09 -22.26
N ASP A 18 13.17 1.11 -21.78
CA ASP A 18 13.33 2.29 -22.63
C ASP A 18 14.41 2.05 -23.73
N ALA A 19 15.47 1.33 -23.38
CA ALA A 19 16.52 0.96 -24.34
C ALA A 19 16.04 -0.04 -25.40
N ILE A 20 15.18 -1.01 -25.02
CA ILE A 20 14.59 -1.96 -25.96
C ILE A 20 13.62 -1.25 -26.91
N GLU A 21 12.78 -0.35 -26.40
CA GLU A 21 11.85 0.46 -27.21
C GLU A 21 12.58 1.34 -28.21
N ALA A 22 13.64 2.03 -27.78
CA ALA A 22 14.48 2.84 -28.66
C ALA A 22 15.09 1.99 -29.79
N LYS A 23 15.56 0.78 -29.48
CA LYS A 23 16.06 -0.17 -30.49
C LYS A 23 14.96 -0.58 -31.47
N ILE A 24 13.77 -0.94 -30.99
CA ILE A 24 12.63 -1.28 -31.85
C ILE A 24 12.33 -0.13 -32.83
N ALA A 25 12.28 1.11 -32.35
CA ALA A 25 12.03 2.29 -33.18
C ALA A 25 13.11 2.48 -34.26
N THR A 26 14.39 2.26 -33.91
CA THR A 26 15.48 2.32 -34.89
C THR A 26 15.40 1.20 -35.92
N THR A 27 15.12 -0.04 -35.51
CA THR A 27 14.97 -1.20 -36.40
C THR A 27 13.79 -1.01 -37.36
N GLU A 28 12.68 -0.45 -36.88
CA GLU A 28 11.51 -0.12 -37.69
C GLU A 28 11.82 0.95 -38.75
N LYS A 29 12.57 1.99 -38.38
CA LYS A 29 13.04 3.01 -39.34
C LYS A 29 13.93 2.39 -40.43
N LEU A 30 14.84 1.50 -40.08
CA LEU A 30 15.71 0.80 -41.04
C LEU A 30 14.91 -0.11 -41.99
N LEU A 31 13.90 -0.80 -41.46
CA LEU A 31 12.97 -1.62 -42.24
C LEU A 31 12.25 -0.80 -43.30
N ASN A 32 11.77 0.40 -42.94
CA ASN A 32 11.09 1.30 -43.87
C ASN A 32 12.01 1.91 -44.94
N GLN A 33 13.33 1.95 -44.70
CA GLN A 33 14.32 2.53 -45.62
C GLN A 33 14.92 1.51 -46.61
N THR A 34 14.72 0.21 -46.39
CA THR A 34 15.35 -0.86 -47.18
C THR A 34 14.41 -1.33 -48.30
N ALA A 35 14.77 -1.22 -49.60
CA ALA A 35 13.87 -1.52 -50.73
C ALA A 35 14.45 -2.44 -51.84
N SER A 36 13.62 -3.40 -52.30
CA SER A 36 13.49 -3.98 -53.67
C SER A 36 14.62 -4.76 -54.38
N SER A 37 15.75 -5.13 -53.75
CA SER A 37 16.65 -6.15 -54.31
C SER A 37 16.68 -7.47 -53.51
N LYS A 38 17.24 -8.54 -54.09
CA LYS A 38 17.38 -9.85 -53.42
C LYS A 38 18.34 -9.78 -52.21
N GLN A 39 19.34 -8.89 -52.25
CA GLN A 39 20.21 -8.60 -51.08
C GLN A 39 19.45 -7.82 -50.01
N ASP A 40 18.57 -6.90 -50.42
CA ASP A 40 17.70 -6.13 -49.52
C ASP A 40 16.68 -7.03 -48.81
N ALA A 41 16.18 -8.07 -49.48
CA ALA A 41 15.28 -9.06 -48.86
C ALA A 41 15.95 -9.84 -47.71
N VAL A 42 17.24 -10.18 -47.83
CA VAL A 42 18.00 -10.84 -46.75
C VAL A 42 18.25 -9.87 -45.59
N ALA A 43 18.54 -8.60 -45.88
CA ALA A 43 18.68 -7.56 -44.86
C ALA A 43 17.36 -7.30 -44.12
N GLN A 44 16.24 -7.20 -44.84
CA GLN A 44 14.90 -7.08 -44.27
C GLN A 44 14.57 -8.27 -43.36
N LEU A 45 14.86 -9.51 -43.79
CA LEU A 45 14.64 -10.71 -42.95
C LEU A 45 15.45 -10.66 -41.64
N ARG A 46 16.69 -10.15 -41.67
CA ARG A 46 17.51 -9.98 -40.46
C ARG A 46 16.89 -8.93 -39.52
N LEU A 47 16.47 -7.78 -40.06
CA LEU A 47 15.82 -6.73 -39.27
C LEU A 47 14.48 -7.18 -38.67
N ILE A 48 13.69 -7.98 -39.40
CA ILE A 48 12.44 -8.55 -38.88
C ILE A 48 12.73 -9.50 -37.72
N ASN A 49 13.71 -10.39 -37.86
CA ASN A 49 14.13 -11.29 -36.78
C ASN A 49 14.65 -10.53 -35.56
N GLU A 50 15.44 -9.47 -35.77
CA GLU A 50 15.91 -8.61 -34.69
C GLU A 50 14.73 -7.92 -33.99
N ARG A 51 13.78 -7.35 -34.75
CA ARG A 51 12.56 -6.75 -34.20
C ARG A 51 11.74 -7.74 -33.39
N MET A 52 11.61 -8.98 -33.88
CA MET A 52 10.90 -10.05 -33.18
C MET A 52 11.59 -10.42 -31.87
N ASN A 53 12.91 -10.55 -31.87
CA ASN A 53 13.69 -10.81 -30.65
C ASN A 53 13.54 -9.67 -29.63
N LEU A 54 13.63 -8.41 -30.08
CA LEU A 54 13.42 -7.24 -29.21
C LEU A 54 12.00 -7.22 -28.63
N ARG A 55 10.98 -7.56 -29.43
CA ARG A 55 9.58 -7.71 -28.95
C ARG A 55 9.46 -8.81 -27.91
N GLU A 56 10.09 -9.97 -28.11
CA GLU A 56 10.10 -11.03 -27.09
C GLU A 56 10.82 -10.62 -25.80
N GLN A 57 11.91 -9.85 -25.90
CA GLN A 57 12.59 -9.28 -24.73
C GLN A 57 11.66 -8.33 -23.96
N LEU A 58 10.96 -7.45 -24.68
CA LEU A 58 9.98 -6.54 -24.11
C LEU A 58 8.84 -7.27 -23.39
N ILE A 59 8.30 -8.34 -24.00
CA ILE A 59 7.27 -9.19 -23.38
C ILE A 59 7.79 -9.80 -22.07
N ARG A 60 9.00 -10.38 -22.08
CA ARG A 60 9.60 -10.95 -20.86
C ARG A 60 9.82 -9.91 -19.77
N HIS A 61 10.16 -8.68 -20.15
CA HIS A 61 10.29 -7.55 -19.23
C HIS A 61 8.94 -7.20 -18.58
N HIS A 62 7.89 -7.00 -19.38
CA HIS A 62 6.53 -6.73 -18.87
C HIS A 62 6.03 -7.83 -17.95
N GLU A 63 6.25 -9.11 -18.29
CA GLU A 63 5.89 -10.20 -17.39
C GLU A 63 6.59 -10.13 -16.04
N SER A 64 7.88 -9.76 -16.02
CA SER A 64 8.65 -9.61 -14.78
C SER A 64 8.10 -8.47 -13.92
N GLU A 65 7.78 -7.35 -14.56
CA GLU A 65 7.17 -6.18 -13.94
C GLU A 65 5.79 -6.50 -13.35
N ILE A 66 4.92 -7.16 -14.12
CA ILE A 66 3.59 -7.62 -13.67
C ILE A 66 3.74 -8.56 -12.46
N ARG A 67 4.66 -9.53 -12.50
CA ARG A 67 4.89 -10.45 -11.36
C ARG A 67 5.37 -9.69 -10.12
N SER A 68 6.20 -8.66 -10.29
CA SER A 68 6.65 -7.80 -9.19
C SER A 68 5.50 -7.00 -8.58
N LEU A 69 4.68 -6.38 -9.43
CA LEU A 69 3.47 -5.64 -9.02
C LEU A 69 2.49 -6.55 -8.28
N GLN A 70 2.23 -7.75 -8.79
CA GLN A 70 1.36 -8.74 -8.13
C GLN A 70 1.86 -9.12 -6.73
N ARG A 71 3.17 -9.35 -6.55
CA ARG A 71 3.73 -9.61 -5.21
C ARG A 71 3.54 -8.42 -4.28
N SER A 72 3.83 -7.21 -4.76
CA SER A 72 3.66 -5.97 -3.99
C SER A 72 2.20 -5.73 -3.60
N MET A 73 1.26 -5.99 -4.51
CA MET A 73 -0.18 -5.93 -4.27
C MET A 73 -0.64 -6.95 -3.24
N SER A 74 -0.15 -8.20 -3.33
CA SER A 74 -0.47 -9.24 -2.34
C SER A 74 0.02 -8.88 -0.94
N ASN A 75 1.21 -8.28 -0.83
CA ASN A 75 1.73 -7.81 0.45
C ASN A 75 0.86 -6.68 1.02
N THR A 76 0.52 -5.67 0.21
CA THR A 76 -0.36 -4.57 0.63
C THR A 76 -1.76 -5.07 1.01
N ASP A 77 -2.34 -6.05 0.30
CA ASP A 77 -3.62 -6.66 0.68
C ASP A 77 -3.53 -7.35 2.05
N SER A 78 -2.43 -8.05 2.34
CA SER A 78 -2.21 -8.67 3.64
C SER A 78 -2.08 -7.65 4.78
N GLU A 79 -1.38 -6.53 4.53
CA GLU A 79 -1.26 -5.42 5.48
C GLU A 79 -2.62 -4.75 5.73
N ILE A 80 -3.42 -4.53 4.68
CA ILE A 80 -4.78 -4.00 4.79
C ILE A 80 -5.63 -4.90 5.68
N ARG A 81 -5.65 -6.21 5.44
CA ARG A 81 -6.42 -7.16 6.26
C ARG A 81 -5.96 -7.17 7.72
N SER A 82 -4.65 -7.10 7.94
CA SER A 82 -4.07 -7.03 9.29
C SER A 82 -4.52 -5.76 10.01
N LEU A 83 -4.47 -4.60 9.35
CA LEU A 83 -4.90 -3.32 9.91
C LEU A 83 -6.41 -3.31 10.18
N GLU A 84 -7.22 -3.85 9.29
CA GLU A 84 -8.67 -4.00 9.49
C GLU A 84 -8.99 -4.84 10.73
N GLY A 85 -8.29 -5.98 10.90
CA GLY A 85 -8.40 -6.81 12.10
C GLY A 85 -7.95 -6.08 13.37
N HIS A 86 -6.84 -5.33 13.29
CA HIS A 86 -6.34 -4.54 14.42
C HIS A 86 -7.33 -3.44 14.84
N ILE A 87 -7.86 -2.68 13.88
CA ILE A 87 -8.88 -1.64 14.12
C ILE A 87 -10.14 -2.26 14.72
N ALA A 88 -10.58 -3.43 14.25
CA ALA A 88 -11.73 -4.13 14.80
C ALA A 88 -11.49 -4.52 16.27
N ALA A 89 -10.31 -5.04 16.59
CA ALA A 89 -9.93 -5.37 17.96
C ALA A 89 -9.88 -4.13 18.88
N LEU A 90 -9.27 -3.03 18.42
CA LEU A 90 -9.24 -1.76 19.16
C LEU A 90 -10.64 -1.21 19.43
N LYS A 91 -11.54 -1.29 18.43
CA LYS A 91 -12.94 -0.85 18.60
C LYS A 91 -13.71 -1.72 19.60
N ASP A 92 -13.48 -3.03 19.60
CA ASP A 92 -14.09 -3.95 20.56
C ASP A 92 -13.57 -3.70 21.99
N GLU A 93 -12.27 -3.51 22.15
CA GLU A 93 -11.66 -3.12 23.42
C GLU A 93 -12.19 -1.79 23.94
N TYR A 94 -12.24 -0.77 23.08
CA TYR A 94 -12.84 0.52 23.40
C TYR A 94 -14.31 0.37 23.82
N GLY A 95 -15.09 -0.44 23.10
CA GLY A 95 -16.48 -0.74 23.45
C GLY A 95 -16.61 -1.37 24.84
N ARG A 96 -15.74 -2.32 25.18
CA ARG A 96 -15.68 -2.92 26.54
C ARG A 96 -15.35 -1.90 27.61
N MET A 97 -14.39 -1.00 27.35
CA MET A 97 -14.04 0.09 28.27
C MET A 97 -15.24 1.02 28.51
N ILE A 98 -15.97 1.41 27.45
CA ILE A 98 -17.17 2.25 27.59
C ILE A 98 -18.27 1.54 28.37
N GLN A 99 -18.51 0.24 28.12
CA GLN A 99 -19.50 -0.54 28.88
C GLN A 99 -19.14 -0.65 30.36
N ALA A 100 -17.86 -0.86 30.68
CA ALA A 100 -17.37 -0.90 32.06
C ALA A 100 -17.56 0.45 32.76
N ALA A 101 -17.28 1.55 32.05
CA ALA A 101 -17.50 2.90 32.55
C ALA A 101 -18.99 3.20 32.79
N PHE A 102 -19.87 2.75 31.90
CA PHE A 102 -21.31 2.89 32.05
C PHE A 102 -21.85 2.15 33.29
N LYS A 103 -21.38 0.92 33.54
CA LYS A 103 -21.77 0.14 34.74
C LYS A 103 -21.39 0.82 36.05
N GLN A 104 -20.35 1.64 36.03
CA GLN A 104 -19.89 2.42 37.19
C GLN A 104 -20.48 3.84 37.22
N SER A 105 -21.44 4.15 36.34
CA SER A 105 -22.05 5.48 36.15
C SER A 105 -21.04 6.59 35.80
N LEU A 106 -19.80 6.23 35.46
CA LEU A 106 -18.72 7.16 35.08
C LEU A 106 -19.05 7.92 33.79
N SER A 107 -19.83 7.31 32.89
CA SER A 107 -20.15 7.89 31.58
C SER A 107 -21.33 8.88 31.61
N GLN A 108 -22.21 8.82 32.62
CA GLN A 108 -23.41 9.66 32.68
C GLN A 108 -23.15 10.98 33.40
N ASN A 109 -22.50 10.93 34.57
CA ASN A 109 -22.09 12.14 35.28
C ASN A 109 -20.83 11.86 36.12
N PRO A 110 -19.63 12.17 35.58
CA PRO A 110 -18.35 12.02 36.28
C PRO A 110 -18.32 12.73 37.63
N TRP A 111 -18.95 13.90 37.72
CA TRP A 111 -19.00 14.70 38.94
C TRP A 111 -19.88 14.04 40.00
N MET A 112 -21.01 13.46 39.61
CA MET A 112 -21.87 12.70 40.52
C MET A 112 -21.13 11.47 41.10
N TYR A 113 -20.34 10.76 40.28
CA TYR A 113 -19.53 9.64 40.76
C TYR A 113 -18.52 10.09 41.83
N LEU A 114 -17.87 11.24 41.62
CA LEU A 114 -16.91 11.80 42.59
C LEU A 114 -17.60 12.26 43.88
N PHE A 115 -18.73 12.97 43.77
CA PHE A 115 -19.44 13.54 44.93
C PHE A 115 -20.26 12.52 45.72
N ALA A 116 -20.55 11.34 45.16
CA ALA A 116 -21.15 10.22 45.88
C ALA A 116 -20.15 9.47 46.78
N ALA A 117 -19.01 10.08 47.12
CA ALA A 117 -18.01 9.47 47.98
C ALA A 117 -18.39 9.64 49.47
N GLU A 118 -18.19 8.59 50.25
CA GLU A 118 -18.49 8.53 51.70
C GLU A 118 -17.44 9.29 52.52
N ASP A 119 -16.19 9.32 52.04
CA ASP A 119 -15.08 10.02 52.69
C ASP A 119 -14.07 10.58 51.68
N PHE A 120 -13.14 11.38 52.19
CA PHE A 120 -12.11 12.04 51.39
C PHE A 120 -11.16 11.04 50.70
N THR A 121 -10.79 9.95 51.37
CA THR A 121 -9.91 8.92 50.80
C THR A 121 -10.58 8.26 49.59
N GLN A 122 -11.86 7.95 49.69
CA GLN A 122 -12.65 7.40 48.59
C GLN A 122 -12.77 8.41 47.44
N ALA A 123 -12.98 9.69 47.72
CA ALA A 123 -13.03 10.73 46.70
C ALA A 123 -11.72 10.85 45.91
N VAL A 124 -10.55 10.76 46.58
CA VAL A 124 -9.24 10.77 45.92
C VAL A 124 -9.07 9.59 44.95
N ILE A 125 -9.45 8.38 45.37
CA ILE A 125 -9.38 7.18 44.50
C ILE A 125 -10.31 7.33 43.29
N ARG A 126 -11.55 7.82 43.50
CA ARG A 126 -12.51 8.05 42.41
C ARG A 126 -12.03 9.12 41.42
N PHE A 127 -11.36 10.17 41.91
CA PHE A 127 -10.76 11.19 41.07
C PHE A 127 -9.63 10.63 40.19
N GLN A 128 -8.72 9.83 40.78
CA GLN A 128 -7.65 9.15 40.04
C GLN A 128 -8.23 8.25 38.94
N LEU A 129 -9.28 7.48 39.26
CA LEU A 129 -9.96 6.63 38.27
C LEU A 129 -10.53 7.43 37.11
N LEU A 130 -11.19 8.57 37.38
CA LEU A 130 -11.73 9.46 36.35
C LEU A 130 -10.62 10.01 35.44
N GLN A 131 -9.48 10.39 36.02
CA GLN A 131 -8.32 10.86 35.26
C GLN A 131 -7.77 9.74 34.36
N SER A 132 -7.53 8.55 34.91
CA SER A 132 -7.04 7.39 34.16
C SER A 132 -8.00 7.01 33.03
N TYR A 133 -9.32 6.99 33.29
CA TYR A 133 -10.32 6.71 32.27
C TYR A 133 -10.31 7.74 31.13
N SER A 134 -10.21 9.03 31.46
CA SER A 134 -10.15 10.10 30.46
C SER A 134 -8.90 9.98 29.57
N THR A 135 -7.75 9.66 30.16
CA THR A 135 -6.49 9.44 29.45
C THR A 135 -6.59 8.21 28.55
N LEU A 136 -6.97 7.06 29.10
CA LEU A 136 -7.06 5.80 28.35
C LEU A 136 -8.03 5.93 27.17
N ARG A 137 -9.18 6.60 27.38
CA ARG A 137 -10.14 6.86 26.32
C ARG A 137 -9.54 7.68 25.17
N LYS A 138 -8.72 8.69 25.46
CA LYS A 138 -8.05 9.49 24.44
C LYS A 138 -7.03 8.65 23.68
N GLU A 139 -6.20 7.89 24.40
CA GLU A 139 -5.19 7.02 23.80
C GLU A 139 -5.80 5.98 22.85
N HIS A 140 -6.89 5.31 23.24
CA HIS A 140 -7.56 4.36 22.35
C HIS A 140 -8.13 5.04 21.08
N VAL A 141 -8.70 6.23 21.20
CA VAL A 141 -9.23 6.97 20.04
C VAL A 141 -8.08 7.34 19.10
N GLU A 142 -6.99 7.86 19.63
CA GLU A 142 -5.80 8.22 18.85
C GLU A 142 -5.19 6.99 18.14
N GLN A 143 -5.15 5.84 18.80
CA GLN A 143 -4.69 4.57 18.20
C GLN A 143 -5.62 4.10 17.06
N ILE A 144 -6.93 4.23 17.23
CA ILE A 144 -7.91 3.89 16.18
C ILE A 144 -7.75 4.84 14.99
N GLU A 145 -7.69 6.14 15.23
CA GLU A 145 -7.57 7.16 14.19
C GLU A 145 -6.26 7.02 13.41
N SER A 146 -5.13 6.87 14.10
CA SER A 146 -3.82 6.64 13.46
C SER A 146 -3.81 5.36 12.62
N SER A 147 -4.39 4.26 13.13
CA SER A 147 -4.51 3.01 12.36
C SER A 147 -5.40 3.18 11.12
N GLN A 148 -6.47 3.99 11.21
CA GLN A 148 -7.35 4.28 10.08
C GLN A 148 -6.66 5.13 9.01
N VAL A 149 -5.79 6.07 9.40
CA VAL A 149 -4.97 6.86 8.46
C VAL A 149 -4.04 5.92 7.68
N VAL A 150 -3.29 5.06 8.37
CA VAL A 150 -2.39 4.09 7.71
C VAL A 150 -3.16 3.15 6.78
N LEU A 151 -4.35 2.70 7.18
CA LEU A 151 -5.21 1.88 6.33
C LEU A 151 -5.62 2.61 5.05
N ALA A 152 -5.97 3.91 5.15
CA ALA A 152 -6.33 4.72 3.99
C ALA A 152 -5.14 4.90 3.03
N GLU A 153 -3.95 5.17 3.57
CA GLU A 153 -2.70 5.27 2.78
C GLU A 153 -2.40 3.95 2.04
N ASN A 154 -2.54 2.81 2.71
CA ASN A 154 -2.34 1.50 2.10
C ASN A 154 -3.35 1.20 0.98
N ARG A 155 -4.62 1.60 1.15
CA ARG A 155 -5.63 1.48 0.09
C ARG A 155 -5.30 2.34 -1.12
N GLN A 156 -4.87 3.59 -0.90
CA GLN A 156 -4.44 4.46 -2.00
C GLN A 156 -3.20 3.90 -2.72
N SER A 157 -2.23 3.37 -1.98
CA SER A 157 -1.08 2.68 -2.56
C SER A 157 -1.50 1.48 -3.43
N MET A 158 -2.48 0.71 -2.98
CA MET A 158 -3.03 -0.43 -3.71
C MET A 158 -3.72 -0.02 -5.02
N GLU A 159 -4.48 1.09 -5.01
CA GLU A 159 -5.11 1.65 -6.21
C GLU A 159 -4.06 2.12 -7.22
N SER A 160 -3.02 2.82 -6.77
CA SER A 160 -1.92 3.24 -7.64
C SER A 160 -1.20 2.05 -8.29
N LYS A 161 -0.95 0.97 -7.55
CA LYS A 161 -0.36 -0.26 -8.11
C LYS A 161 -1.26 -0.96 -9.11
N ARG A 162 -2.60 -0.88 -8.96
CA ARG A 162 -3.55 -1.40 -9.95
C ARG A 162 -3.49 -0.61 -11.25
N ALA A 163 -3.47 0.72 -11.17
CA ALA A 163 -3.34 1.59 -12.33
C ALA A 163 -2.02 1.35 -13.08
N GLU A 164 -0.90 1.23 -12.35
CA GLU A 164 0.41 0.90 -12.95
C GLU A 164 0.39 -0.44 -13.69
N ARG A 165 -0.29 -1.45 -13.14
CA ARG A 165 -0.44 -2.75 -13.80
C ARG A 165 -1.28 -2.66 -15.08
N GLU A 166 -2.30 -1.82 -15.12
CA GLU A 166 -3.13 -1.61 -16.31
C GLU A 166 -2.33 -0.91 -17.42
N ASP A 167 -1.49 0.05 -17.06
CA ASP A 167 -0.58 0.74 -17.99
C ASP A 167 0.43 -0.23 -18.64
N VAL A 168 1.00 -1.15 -17.87
CA VAL A 168 1.93 -2.19 -18.38
C VAL A 168 1.24 -3.19 -19.35
N LEU A 169 -0.09 -3.30 -19.30
CA LEU A 169 -0.87 -4.19 -20.15
C LEU A 169 -1.44 -3.52 -21.41
N ALA A 170 -1.43 -2.18 -21.48
CA ALA A 170 -1.95 -1.38 -22.58
C ALA A 170 -0.95 -1.28 -23.74
#